data_AF-A0AAQ3VBZ3-F1
#
_entry.id   AF-A0AAQ3VBZ3-F1
#
_cell.length_a   1.000
_cell.length_b   1.000
_cell.length_c   1.000
_cell.angle_alpha   90.00
_cell.angle_beta   90.00
_cell.angle_gamma   90.00
#
_symmetry.space_group_name_H-M   'P 1'
#
loop_
_entity.id
_entity.type
_entity.pdbx_description
1 polymer ?
#
loop_
_entity_poly.entity_id
_entity_poly.type
_entity_poly.pdbx_seq_one_letter_code
_entity_poly.pdbx_strand_id
1 'polypeptide(L)'
;MACHQWYFNPLAWQFLVVLGAWWAIRGYRMFWPKIVSWPVVLLATAYLGFGLMITLSWEVEPLAAAIPGYITRLIYPIDKPDLGLLRLLHFLAIAIVVAKFVPPNWRGFTMVGLIHCGERSLETYCAAVVLSLLASWYLVEVSDSIAAQFVVSATGVAALVLFATCMAWIGKRSRQHPKLL
;
A
#
# COMPACT_ATOMS: atom_id res chain seq x y z
N MET A 1 -11.27 -28.69 -22.07
CA MET A 1 -11.89 -28.13 -20.85
C MET A 1 -10.96 -27.07 -20.29
N ALA A 2 -11.17 -25.81 -20.64
CA ALA A 2 -10.44 -24.70 -20.05
C ALA A 2 -11.06 -24.41 -18.67
N CYS A 3 -10.46 -24.93 -17.60
CA CYS A 3 -10.78 -24.42 -16.27
C CYS A 3 -10.31 -22.96 -16.23
N HIS A 4 -11.25 -22.05 -15.99
CA HIS A 4 -10.99 -20.67 -15.61
C HIS A 4 -9.87 -20.66 -14.54
N GLN A 5 -8.64 -20.31 -14.93
CA GLN A 5 -7.58 -19.97 -13.99
C GLN A 5 -8.07 -18.72 -13.27
N TRP A 6 -8.46 -18.86 -12.01
CA TRP A 6 -8.87 -17.75 -11.18
C TRP A 6 -7.69 -16.78 -11.06
N TYR A 7 -7.82 -15.59 -11.63
CA TYR A 7 -6.74 -14.59 -11.67
C TYR A 7 -6.32 -14.13 -10.25
N PHE A 8 -7.21 -14.30 -9.27
CA PHE A 8 -6.94 -14.07 -7.86
C PHE A 8 -7.38 -15.27 -7.03
N ASN A 9 -6.50 -15.77 -6.16
CA ASN A 9 -6.83 -16.78 -5.17
C ASN A 9 -7.62 -16.15 -3.99
N PRO A 10 -8.95 -16.38 -3.87
CA PRO A 10 -9.77 -15.73 -2.83
C PRO A 10 -9.37 -16.11 -1.41
N LEU A 11 -8.84 -17.32 -1.19
CA LEU A 11 -8.41 -17.78 0.13
C LEU A 11 -7.18 -17.03 0.62
N ALA A 12 -6.27 -16.70 -0.30
CA ALA A 12 -5.05 -15.99 0.04
C ALA A 12 -5.34 -14.53 0.48
N TRP A 13 -6.33 -13.89 -0.14
CA TRP A 13 -6.80 -12.57 0.28
C TRP A 13 -7.60 -12.62 1.58
N GLN A 14 -8.46 -13.62 1.76
CA GLN A 14 -9.18 -13.83 3.03
C GLN A 14 -8.19 -14.02 4.20
N PHE A 15 -7.09 -14.76 3.98
CA PHE A 15 -6.04 -14.92 4.98
C PHE A 15 -5.43 -13.58 5.41
N LEU A 16 -5.10 -12.69 4.47
CA LEU A 16 -4.59 -11.35 4.77
C LEU A 16 -5.57 -10.54 5.63
N VAL A 17 -6.85 -10.55 5.28
CA VAL A 17 -7.89 -9.80 6.00
C VAL A 17 -8.06 -10.34 7.42
N VAL A 18 -8.12 -11.68 7.58
CA VAL A 18 -8.23 -12.32 8.89
C VAL A 18 -6.99 -12.07 9.75
N LEU A 19 -5.80 -12.14 9.16
CA LEU A 19 -4.54 -11.86 9.85
C LEU A 19 -4.48 -10.39 10.30
N GLY A 20 -4.89 -9.46 9.44
CA GLY A 20 -4.99 -8.04 9.79
C GLY A 20 -6.00 -7.78 10.92
N ALA A 21 -7.17 -8.39 10.87
CA ALA A 21 -8.19 -8.30 11.92
C ALA A 21 -7.70 -8.88 13.25
N TRP A 22 -7.07 -10.05 13.22
CA TRP A 22 -6.44 -10.67 14.40
C TRP A 22 -5.37 -9.75 15.00
N TRP A 23 -4.56 -9.13 14.16
CA TRP A 23 -3.53 -8.19 14.59
C TRP A 23 -4.11 -6.97 15.31
N ALA A 24 -5.17 -6.39 14.76
CA ALA A 24 -5.85 -5.22 15.34
C ALA A 24 -6.48 -5.52 16.70
N ILE A 25 -7.01 -6.74 16.92
CA ILE A 25 -7.72 -7.11 18.15
C ILE A 25 -6.76 -7.63 19.23
N ARG A 26 -5.82 -8.51 18.87
CA ARG A 26 -4.95 -9.23 19.84
C ARG A 26 -3.46 -9.04 19.59
N GLY A 27 -3.04 -9.05 18.33
CA GLY A 27 -1.62 -9.05 17.95
C GLY A 27 -0.85 -7.82 18.48
N TYR A 28 -1.47 -6.64 18.41
CA TYR A 28 -0.89 -5.40 18.93
C TYR A 28 -0.52 -5.50 20.42
N ARG A 29 -1.40 -6.00 21.29
CA ARG A 29 -1.09 -6.00 22.74
C ARG A 29 -0.07 -7.06 23.14
N MET A 30 -0.03 -8.18 22.42
CA MET A 30 0.78 -9.34 22.80
C MET A 30 2.19 -9.33 22.20
N PHE A 31 2.34 -8.86 20.95
CA PHE A 31 3.59 -9.02 20.19
C PHE A 31 4.27 -7.72 19.79
N TRP A 32 3.66 -6.56 20.05
CA TRP A 32 4.21 -5.26 19.66
C TRP A 32 5.66 -5.02 20.10
N PRO A 33 6.07 -5.25 21.37
CA PRO A 33 7.44 -4.97 21.78
C PRO A 33 8.48 -5.86 21.06
N LYS A 34 8.10 -7.10 20.73
CA LYS A 34 8.99 -8.08 20.11
C LYS A 34 9.13 -7.86 18.61
N ILE A 35 8.03 -7.50 17.94
CA ILE A 35 8.00 -7.33 16.49
C ILE A 35 8.57 -5.97 16.07
N VAL A 36 8.38 -4.95 16.90
CA VAL A 36 8.90 -3.59 16.67
C VAL A 36 10.35 -3.44 17.20
N SER A 37 11.02 -4.56 17.44
CA SER A 37 12.42 -4.59 17.85
C SER A 37 13.34 -4.16 16.68
N TRP A 38 14.43 -3.47 17.00
CA TRP A 38 15.42 -3.02 16.03
C TRP A 38 15.92 -4.11 15.06
N PRO A 39 16.24 -5.35 15.48
CA PRO A 39 16.70 -6.37 14.54
C PRO A 39 15.64 -6.78 13.52
N VAL A 40 14.36 -6.85 13.93
CA VAL A 40 13.26 -7.20 13.02
C VAL A 40 13.00 -6.07 12.03
N VAL A 41 13.04 -4.82 12.49
CA VAL A 41 12.91 -3.65 11.60
C VAL A 41 14.08 -3.58 10.63
N LEU A 42 15.31 -3.84 11.07
CA LEU A 42 16.48 -3.86 10.20
C LEU A 42 16.33 -4.92 9.11
N LEU A 43 15.94 -6.14 9.48
CA LEU A 43 15.69 -7.23 8.53
C LEU A 43 14.57 -6.87 7.54
N ALA A 44 13.47 -6.28 8.02
CA ALA A 44 12.38 -5.81 7.17
C ALA A 44 12.85 -4.72 6.20
N THR A 45 13.61 -3.72 6.67
CA THR A 45 14.16 -2.67 5.80
C THR A 45 15.15 -3.21 4.79
N ALA A 46 16.00 -4.17 5.17
CA ALA A 46 16.92 -4.83 4.26
C ALA A 46 16.16 -5.62 3.18
N TYR A 47 15.08 -6.31 3.56
CA TYR A 47 14.21 -7.01 2.62
C TYR A 47 13.53 -6.06 1.63
N LEU A 48 13.04 -4.90 2.11
CA LEU A 48 12.46 -3.87 1.23
C LEU A 48 13.51 -3.28 0.29
N GLY A 49 14.71 -2.98 0.79
CA GLY A 49 15.82 -2.50 -0.02
C GLY A 49 16.26 -3.51 -1.09
N PHE A 50 16.31 -4.79 -0.74
CA PHE A 50 16.57 -5.87 -1.70
C PHE A 50 15.48 -5.96 -2.77
N GLY A 51 14.20 -5.88 -2.37
CA GLY A 51 13.08 -5.83 -3.31
C GLY A 51 13.19 -4.63 -4.27
N LEU A 52 13.52 -3.45 -3.74
CA LEU A 52 13.73 -2.24 -4.55
C LEU A 52 14.88 -2.43 -5.55
N MET A 53 16.00 -3.00 -5.12
CA MET A 53 17.15 -3.27 -5.98
C MET A 53 16.80 -4.23 -7.12
N ILE A 54 16.00 -5.27 -6.84
CA ILE A 54 15.50 -6.17 -7.89
C ILE A 54 14.61 -5.41 -8.88
N THR A 55 13.69 -4.57 -8.40
CA THR A 55 12.81 -3.81 -9.31
C THR A 55 13.58 -2.80 -10.15
N LEU A 56 14.54 -2.07 -9.57
CA LEU A 56 15.40 -1.14 -10.30
C LEU A 56 16.28 -1.87 -11.31
N SER A 57 16.67 -3.10 -11.01
CA SER A 57 17.43 -3.92 -11.93
C SER A 57 16.68 -4.26 -13.20
N TRP A 58 15.35 -4.17 -13.24
CA TRP A 58 14.56 -4.41 -14.44
C TRP A 58 14.51 -3.19 -15.37
N GLU A 59 14.71 -1.99 -14.82
CA GLU A 59 14.77 -0.76 -15.61
C GLU A 59 16.21 -0.37 -16.00
N VAL A 60 17.22 -0.89 -15.28
CA VAL A 60 18.63 -0.54 -15.47
C VAL A 60 19.41 -1.76 -15.99
N GLU A 61 19.66 -1.81 -17.29
CA GLU A 61 20.43 -2.88 -17.97
C GLU A 61 21.75 -3.29 -17.28
N PRO A 62 22.63 -2.38 -16.82
CA PRO A 62 23.88 -2.78 -16.18
C PRO A 62 23.68 -3.45 -14.82
N LEU A 63 22.54 -3.21 -14.15
CA LEU A 63 22.21 -3.88 -12.88
C LEU A 63 21.60 -5.25 -13.13
N ALA A 64 20.87 -5.44 -14.24
CA ALA A 64 20.36 -6.75 -14.69
C ALA A 64 21.50 -7.76 -14.92
N ALA A 65 22.63 -7.30 -15.47
CA ALA A 65 23.82 -8.13 -15.68
C ALA A 65 24.53 -8.54 -14.38
N ALA A 66 24.33 -7.80 -13.29
CA ALA A 66 24.95 -8.07 -11.99
C ALA A 66 24.14 -9.07 -11.14
N ILE A 67 22.91 -9.43 -11.53
CA ILE A 67 22.09 -10.39 -10.81
C ILE A 67 22.43 -11.82 -11.26
N PRO A 68 22.95 -12.68 -10.37
CA PRO A 68 23.24 -14.07 -10.71
C PRO A 68 21.95 -14.82 -11.04
N GLY A 69 21.95 -15.57 -12.14
CA GLY A 69 20.75 -16.25 -12.68
C GLY A 69 20.06 -17.24 -11.74
N TYR A 70 20.70 -17.64 -10.63
CA TYR A 70 20.07 -18.42 -9.56
C TYR A 70 18.98 -17.62 -8.82
N ILE A 71 19.17 -16.32 -8.61
CA ILE A 71 18.16 -15.44 -7.99
C ILE A 71 16.95 -15.32 -8.92
N THR A 72 17.18 -15.22 -10.22
CA THR A 72 16.12 -15.18 -11.24
C THR A 72 15.31 -16.48 -11.22
N ARG A 73 15.95 -17.64 -11.07
CA ARG A 73 15.28 -18.95 -10.94
C ARG A 73 14.59 -19.19 -9.59
N LEU A 74 14.96 -18.47 -8.53
CA LEU A 74 14.26 -18.54 -7.25
C LEU A 74 13.05 -17.58 -7.19
N ILE A 75 13.10 -16.49 -7.96
CA ILE A 75 12.01 -15.52 -8.15
C ILE A 75 10.99 -16.02 -9.19
N TYR A 76 11.39 -16.89 -10.12
CA TYR A 76 10.50 -17.55 -11.09
C TYR A 76 10.30 -19.03 -10.69
N PRO A 77 9.13 -19.42 -10.16
CA PRO A 77 7.81 -18.97 -10.59
C PRO A 77 7.09 -18.18 -9.49
N ILE A 78 6.99 -16.86 -9.66
CA ILE A 78 5.87 -16.12 -9.09
C ILE A 78 4.67 -16.44 -9.96
N ASP A 79 3.97 -17.51 -9.59
CA ASP A 79 2.66 -17.79 -10.17
C ASP A 79 1.76 -16.57 -9.87
N LYS A 80 1.37 -15.87 -10.93
CA LYS A 80 0.55 -14.65 -10.90
C LYS A 80 -0.75 -14.75 -10.06
N PRO A 81 -1.43 -15.90 -9.88
CA PRO A 81 -2.70 -15.94 -9.15
C PRO A 81 -2.57 -16.09 -7.63
N ASP A 82 -1.42 -16.55 -7.13
CA ASP A 82 -1.22 -16.81 -5.71
C ASP A 82 -0.55 -15.64 -5.00
N LEU A 83 -0.95 -15.43 -3.76
CA LEU A 83 -0.27 -14.51 -2.86
C LEU A 83 1.06 -15.17 -2.47
N GLY A 84 2.06 -15.07 -3.35
CA GLY A 84 3.36 -15.68 -3.11
C GLY A 84 3.92 -15.29 -1.74
N LEU A 85 4.57 -16.23 -1.05
CA LEU A 85 5.12 -16.02 0.30
C LEU A 85 5.99 -14.76 0.37
N LEU A 86 6.71 -14.45 -0.71
CA LEU A 86 7.48 -13.22 -0.89
C LEU A 86 6.61 -11.96 -0.83
N ARG A 87 5.45 -11.93 -1.50
CA ARG A 87 4.54 -10.78 -1.48
C ARG A 87 3.93 -10.59 -0.10
N LEU A 88 3.58 -11.68 0.58
CA LEU A 88 3.12 -11.63 1.97
C LEU A 88 4.20 -11.08 2.90
N LEU A 89 5.44 -11.55 2.75
CA LEU A 89 6.59 -11.07 3.52
C LEU A 89 6.88 -9.60 3.24
N HIS A 90 6.75 -9.16 1.99
CA HIS A 90 6.88 -7.76 1.60
C HIS A 90 5.83 -6.88 2.26
N PHE A 91 4.56 -7.28 2.20
CA PHE A 91 3.48 -6.58 2.87
C PHE A 91 3.70 -6.49 4.38
N LEU A 92 4.12 -7.59 5.00
CA LEU A 92 4.42 -7.64 6.43
C LEU A 92 5.63 -6.76 6.79
N ALA A 93 6.69 -6.75 5.96
CA ALA A 93 7.85 -5.90 6.15
C ALA A 93 7.47 -4.41 6.12
N ILE A 94 6.64 -3.99 5.16
CA ILE A 94 6.09 -2.62 5.13
C ILE A 94 5.29 -2.34 6.40
N ALA A 95 4.39 -3.25 6.79
CA ALA A 95 3.56 -3.06 7.98
C ALA A 95 4.40 -2.89 9.26
N ILE A 96 5.48 -3.66 9.42
CA ILE A 96 6.41 -3.56 10.57
C ILE A 96 7.15 -2.22 10.57
N VAL A 97 7.67 -1.81 9.42
CA VAL A 97 8.38 -0.52 9.27
C VAL A 97 7.43 0.63 9.60
N VAL A 98 6.24 0.66 8.99
CA VAL A 98 5.23 1.68 9.27
C VAL A 98 4.83 1.67 10.75
N ALA A 99 4.62 0.51 11.36
CA ALA A 99 4.29 0.39 12.79
C ALA A 99 5.38 0.93 13.73
N LYS A 100 6.66 0.82 13.36
CA LYS A 100 7.80 1.38 14.12
C LYS A 100 7.88 2.90 13.98
N PHE A 101 7.76 3.40 12.76
CA PHE A 101 8.02 4.80 12.44
C PHE A 101 6.81 5.71 12.67
N VAL A 102 5.59 5.16 12.72
CA VAL A 102 4.37 5.90 13.01
C VAL A 102 4.04 5.76 14.50
N PRO A 103 4.26 6.80 15.33
CA PRO A 103 4.00 6.68 16.75
C PRO A 103 2.48 6.72 17.02
N PRO A 104 1.99 5.98 18.04
CA PRO A 104 0.56 5.87 18.33
C PRO A 104 -0.16 7.20 18.63
N ASN A 105 0.59 8.23 19.01
CA ASN A 105 0.05 9.51 19.46
C ASN A 105 0.26 10.67 18.46
N TRP A 106 0.67 10.38 17.22
CA TRP A 106 0.82 11.41 16.18
C TRP A 106 -0.56 11.83 15.66
N ARG A 107 -1.21 12.77 16.34
CA ARG A 107 -2.47 13.40 15.88
C ARG A 107 -2.21 14.51 14.86
N GLY A 108 -1.45 14.21 13.83
CA GLY A 108 -1.24 15.12 12.70
C GLY A 108 -2.50 15.19 11.84
N PHE A 109 -2.78 16.35 11.23
CA PHE A 109 -3.92 16.55 10.32
C PHE A 109 -3.97 15.48 9.22
N THR A 110 -2.80 15.04 8.74
CA THR A 110 -2.64 13.97 7.75
C THR A 110 -3.09 12.59 8.23
N MET A 111 -2.84 12.22 9.48
CA MET A 111 -3.27 10.91 10.01
C MET A 111 -4.77 10.86 10.27
N VAL A 112 -5.37 11.96 10.71
CA VAL A 112 -6.84 12.06 10.83
C VAL A 112 -7.49 11.92 9.45
N GLY A 113 -6.93 12.58 8.44
CA GLY A 113 -7.34 12.41 7.05
C GLY A 113 -7.17 10.96 6.56
N LEU A 114 -6.06 10.31 6.90
CA LEU A 114 -5.77 8.92 6.51
C LEU A 114 -6.73 7.91 7.16
N ILE A 115 -7.06 8.10 8.44
CA ILE A 115 -8.04 7.27 9.14
C ILE A 115 -9.41 7.42 8.49
N HIS A 116 -9.84 8.64 8.19
CA HIS A 116 -11.11 8.88 7.50
C HIS A 116 -11.12 8.36 6.06
N CYS A 117 -9.98 8.39 5.37
CA CYS A 117 -9.79 7.76 4.06
C CYS A 117 -9.99 6.24 4.17
N GLY A 118 -9.44 5.62 5.22
CA GLY A 118 -9.62 4.20 5.52
C GLY A 118 -11.05 3.80 5.87
N GLU A 119 -11.80 4.65 6.60
CA GLU A 119 -13.21 4.41 6.94
C GLU A 119 -14.13 4.35 5.70
N ARG A 120 -13.74 5.03 4.60
CA ARG A 120 -14.50 5.11 3.35
C ARG A 120 -13.70 4.64 2.15
N SER A 121 -12.99 3.52 2.31
CA SER A 121 -12.06 2.98 1.33
C SER A 121 -12.64 2.85 -0.09
N LEU A 122 -13.94 2.51 -0.22
CA LEU A 122 -14.62 2.39 -1.51
C LEU A 122 -14.77 3.73 -2.22
N GLU A 123 -15.25 4.77 -1.52
CA GLU A 123 -15.44 6.11 -2.10
C GLU A 123 -14.10 6.70 -2.53
N THR A 124 -13.09 6.56 -1.66
CA THR A 124 -11.74 7.05 -1.94
C THR A 124 -11.06 6.28 -3.06
N TYR A 125 -11.35 4.99 -3.19
CA TYR A 125 -10.86 4.17 -4.30
C TYR A 125 -11.47 4.62 -5.63
N CYS A 126 -12.79 4.83 -5.69
CA CYS A 126 -13.44 5.35 -6.89
C CYS A 126 -12.86 6.70 -7.33
N ALA A 127 -12.66 7.63 -6.39
CA ALA A 127 -12.03 8.92 -6.67
C ALA A 127 -10.58 8.77 -7.17
N ALA A 128 -9.80 7.87 -6.55
CA ALA A 128 -8.42 7.59 -6.94
C ALA A 128 -8.31 7.02 -8.36
N VAL A 129 -9.23 6.13 -8.77
CA VAL A 129 -9.26 5.58 -10.13
C VAL A 129 -9.47 6.68 -11.17
N VAL A 130 -10.45 7.57 -10.95
CA VAL A 130 -10.71 8.71 -11.87
C VAL A 130 -9.50 9.65 -11.92
N LEU A 131 -8.91 9.96 -10.77
CA LEU A 131 -7.74 10.83 -10.68
C LEU A 131 -6.51 10.22 -11.37
N SER A 132 -6.33 8.90 -11.26
CA SER A 132 -5.26 8.16 -11.94
C SER A 132 -5.39 8.27 -13.46
N LEU A 133 -6.62 8.15 -13.99
CA LEU A 133 -6.87 8.37 -15.41
C LEU A 133 -6.51 9.80 -15.83
N LEU A 134 -6.95 10.81 -15.09
CA LEU A 134 -6.60 12.21 -15.39
C LEU A 134 -5.09 12.46 -15.36
N ALA A 135 -4.39 11.86 -14.40
CA ALA A 135 -2.94 11.92 -14.30
C ALA A 135 -2.24 11.29 -15.52
N SER A 136 -2.70 10.10 -15.96
CA SER A 136 -2.16 9.44 -17.14
C SER A 136 -2.38 10.26 -18.41
N TRP A 137 -3.56 10.84 -18.57
CA TRP A 137 -3.84 11.73 -19.71
C TRP A 137 -2.93 12.96 -19.71
N TYR A 138 -2.71 13.58 -18.55
CA TYR A 138 -1.83 14.74 -18.42
C TYR A 138 -0.36 14.41 -18.73
N LEU A 139 0.14 13.25 -18.25
CA LEU A 139 1.53 12.84 -18.49
C LEU A 139 1.81 12.53 -19.95
N VAL A 140 0.83 11.98 -20.68
CA VAL A 140 0.95 11.70 -22.12
C VAL A 140 0.92 12.98 -22.96
N GLU A 141 0.08 13.95 -22.59
CA GLU A 141 -0.15 15.15 -23.41
C GLU A 141 0.86 16.29 -23.14
N VAL A 142 1.33 16.45 -21.89
CA VAL A 142 2.10 17.65 -21.49
C VAL A 142 3.60 17.39 -21.48
N SER A 143 4.06 16.38 -20.73
CA SER A 143 5.49 16.04 -20.67
C SER A 143 5.71 14.76 -19.87
N ASP A 144 6.46 13.81 -20.44
CA ASP A 144 6.91 12.59 -19.75
C ASP A 144 8.20 12.84 -18.91
N SER A 145 8.39 14.06 -18.41
CA SER A 145 9.56 14.37 -17.59
C SER A 145 9.41 13.78 -16.19
N ILE A 146 10.51 13.31 -15.60
CA ILE A 146 10.54 12.77 -14.22
C ILE A 146 9.96 13.79 -13.23
N ALA A 147 10.27 15.08 -13.42
CA ALA A 147 9.73 16.15 -12.59
C ALA A 147 8.19 16.25 -12.69
N ALA A 148 7.62 16.10 -13.90
CA ALA A 148 6.18 16.09 -14.10
C ALA A 148 5.52 14.88 -13.42
N GLN A 149 6.14 13.70 -13.46
CA GLN A 149 5.65 12.50 -12.76
C GLN A 149 5.59 12.71 -11.23
N PHE A 150 6.60 13.35 -10.64
CA PHE A 150 6.60 13.70 -9.22
C PHE A 150 5.51 14.71 -8.88
N VAL A 151 5.37 15.78 -9.67
CA VAL A 151 4.36 16.83 -9.44
C VAL A 151 2.95 16.28 -9.55
N VAL A 152 2.66 15.48 -10.57
CA VAL A 152 1.35 14.86 -10.78
C VAL A 152 1.03 13.89 -9.63
N SER A 153 2.00 13.08 -9.21
CA SER A 153 1.82 12.15 -8.09
C SER A 153 1.55 12.88 -6.77
N ALA A 154 2.34 13.93 -6.47
CA ALA A 154 2.16 14.73 -5.27
C ALA A 154 0.79 15.44 -5.25
N THR A 155 0.38 15.98 -6.41
CA THR A 155 -0.93 16.61 -6.59
C THR A 155 -2.06 15.60 -6.41
N GLY A 156 -1.90 14.39 -6.95
CA GLY A 156 -2.87 13.30 -6.80
C GLY A 156 -3.07 12.92 -5.33
N VAL A 157 -1.98 12.74 -4.58
CA VAL A 157 -2.04 12.46 -3.13
C VAL A 157 -2.73 13.60 -2.38
N ALA A 158 -2.37 14.85 -2.66
CA ALA A 158 -3.00 16.00 -2.02
C ALA A 158 -4.52 16.06 -2.29
N ALA A 159 -4.94 15.83 -3.53
CA ALA A 159 -6.35 15.80 -3.91
C ALA A 159 -7.13 14.69 -3.19
N LEU A 160 -6.54 13.49 -3.04
CA LEU A 160 -7.17 12.39 -2.30
C LEU A 160 -7.30 12.68 -0.81
N VAL A 161 -6.28 13.28 -0.19
CA VAL A 161 -6.34 13.69 1.22
C VAL A 161 -7.41 14.77 1.43
N LEU A 162 -7.50 15.75 0.52
CA LEU A 162 -8.52 16.78 0.56
C LEU A 162 -9.93 16.21 0.37
N PHE A 163 -10.09 15.27 -0.58
CA PHE A 163 -11.38 14.59 -0.80
C PHE A 163 -11.83 13.81 0.45
N ALA A 164 -10.94 13.01 1.04
CA ALA A 164 -11.24 12.23 2.24
C ALA A 164 -11.58 13.13 3.44
N THR A 165 -10.84 14.22 3.65
CA THR A 165 -11.12 15.17 4.74
C THR A 165 -12.43 15.93 4.53
N CYS A 166 -12.75 16.31 3.29
CA CYS A 166 -14.02 16.95 2.94
C CYS A 166 -15.22 16.01 3.21
N MET A 167 -15.13 14.75 2.78
CA MET A 167 -16.17 13.74 3.03
C MET A 167 -16.36 13.45 4.53
N ALA A 168 -15.27 13.43 5.30
CA ALA A 168 -15.33 13.32 6.75
C ALA A 168 -16.03 14.52 7.40
N TRP A 169 -15.77 15.73 6.89
CA TRP A 169 -16.40 16.96 7.37
C TRP A 169 -17.90 16.99 7.08
N ILE A 170 -18.30 16.61 5.86
CA ILE A 170 -19.72 16.48 5.47
C ILE A 170 -20.43 15.42 6.34
N GLY A 171 -19.78 14.28 6.60
CA GLY A 171 -20.30 13.24 7.48
C GLY A 171 -20.48 13.67 8.94
N LYS A 172 -19.57 14.51 9.46
CA LYS A 172 -19.73 15.10 10.80
C LYS A 172 -20.91 16.08 10.84
N ARG A 173 -21.07 16.90 9.80
CA ARG A 173 -22.17 17.86 9.69
C ARG A 173 -23.54 17.19 9.53
N SER A 174 -23.61 16.07 8.80
CA SER A 174 -24.85 15.29 8.66
C SER A 174 -25.27 14.56 9.94
N ARG A 175 -24.31 14.09 10.75
CA ARG A 175 -24.59 13.51 12.09
C ARG A 175 -25.00 14.55 13.13
N GLN A 176 -24.64 15.82 12.95
CA GLN A 176 -25.02 16.92 13.83
C GLN A 176 -26.41 17.50 13.55
N HIS A 177 -27.04 17.17 12.42
CA HIS A 177 -28.48 17.32 12.28
C HIS A 177 -29.14 16.05 12.85
N PRO A 178 -29.73 16.10 14.05
CA PRO A 178 -30.54 14.99 14.52
C PRO A 178 -31.62 14.77 13.46
N LYS A 179 -31.85 13.51 13.09
CA LYS A 179 -33.05 13.15 12.34
C LYS A 179 -34.25 13.62 13.16
N LEU A 180 -34.83 14.75 12.78
CA LEU A 180 -36.18 15.13 13.16
C LEU A 180 -37.09 14.31 12.25
N LEU A 181 -37.36 13.08 12.65
CA LEU A 181 -38.47 12.23 12.21
C LEU A 181 -38.66 11.12 13.23
#